data_AF-A0A7J7QM55-F1
#
_entry.id   AF-A0A7J7QM55-F1
#
_cell.length_a   1.000
_cell.length_b   1.000
_cell.length_c   1.000
_cell.angle_alpha   90.00
_cell.angle_beta   90.00
_cell.angle_gamma   90.00
#
_symmetry.space_group_name_H-M   'P 1'
#
loop_
_entity.id
_entity.type
_entity.pdbx_description
1 polymer ?
#
loop_
_entity_poly.entity_id
_entity_poly.type
_entity_poly.pdbx_seq_one_letter_code
_entity_poly.pdbx_strand_id
1 'polypeptide(L)'
;MRVRLPIIALVVLFFYFPSLVRVSWSLFACFPVDQPGEGPYPQYLVKPGVYFTLDMSQQCWQGWHKLWALAMGIPLVVIFCLGLPAGVALLLWHNRRRTHLPAFRQHCGFLYRTFRPGCFCYEAVVASTTVCLAAISVFSTVIGPYYECVLFTVVFAAALVLQIWLRPFAFNRLHYMQLAASGCLLVTSFVTLTFFNMDRDRDTSALYKEVMGGIILAINAVFVVYCVVCVVLLAQGAVRRLLQRLLNAELAWCVRLLPRSLVTLLRLPSSRMPSDPSVPFGLYKAAAAGLADLEADVDQRHSAGKNVRQQLPPHGQQSQVRGPPKESKAGSVPGDSVTGSGRFSLSGRESWYSLDPPDSRSGPSLKGKDGPAE
;
A
#
# COMPACT_ATOMS: atom_id res chain seq x y z
N MET A 1 27.79 -19.55 1.27
CA MET A 1 26.60 -20.43 1.23
C MET A 1 25.85 -20.49 2.56
N ARG A 2 26.51 -20.65 3.73
CA ARG A 2 25.85 -20.79 5.05
C ARG A 2 24.83 -19.71 5.43
N VAL A 3 25.01 -18.46 4.99
CA VAL A 3 24.08 -17.35 5.32
C VAL A 3 22.84 -17.31 4.41
N ARG A 4 22.89 -17.88 3.20
CA ARG A 4 21.75 -17.88 2.27
C ARG A 4 20.70 -18.94 2.62
N LEU A 5 21.15 -20.09 3.14
CA LEU A 5 20.29 -21.19 3.57
C LEU A 5 19.21 -20.78 4.59
N PRO A 6 19.52 -20.07 5.70
CA PRO A 6 18.50 -19.68 6.67
C PRO A 6 17.49 -18.67 6.13
N ILE A 7 17.89 -17.80 5.19
CA ILE A 7 16.97 -16.84 4.56
C ILE A 7 15.96 -17.58 3.70
N ILE A 8 16.44 -18.51 2.86
CA ILE A 8 15.57 -19.33 2.00
C ILE A 8 14.64 -20.17 2.86
N ALA A 9 15.15 -20.80 3.91
CA ALA A 9 14.34 -21.57 4.86
C ALA A 9 13.24 -20.70 5.50
N LEU A 10 13.57 -19.46 5.90
CA LEU A 10 12.61 -18.54 6.49
C LEU A 10 11.55 -18.08 5.48
N VAL A 11 11.92 -17.79 4.23
CA VAL A 11 10.95 -17.44 3.17
C VAL A 11 10.03 -18.61 2.86
N VAL A 12 10.57 -19.82 2.72
CA VAL A 12 9.80 -21.04 2.49
C VAL A 12 8.85 -21.30 3.65
N LEU A 13 9.33 -21.17 4.89
CA LEU A 13 8.50 -21.31 6.08
C LEU A 13 7.33 -20.32 6.09
N PHE A 14 7.57 -19.06 5.76
CA PHE A 14 6.52 -18.04 5.65
C PHE A 14 5.53 -18.33 4.53
N PHE A 15 5.99 -18.89 3.40
CA PHE A 15 5.12 -19.26 2.30
C PHE A 15 4.18 -20.42 2.68
N TYR A 16 4.70 -21.44 3.37
CA TYR A 16 3.91 -22.59 3.83
C TYR A 16 3.19 -22.35 5.17
N PHE A 17 3.40 -21.21 5.81
CA PHE A 17 2.86 -20.89 7.13
C PHE A 17 1.34 -21.11 7.25
N PRO A 18 0.48 -20.63 6.33
CA PRO A 18 -0.96 -20.84 6.45
C PRO A 18 -1.34 -22.34 6.44
N SER A 19 -0.60 -23.14 5.67
CA SER A 19 -0.82 -24.59 5.59
C SER A 19 -0.36 -25.30 6.87
N LEU A 20 0.81 -24.93 7.40
CA LEU A 20 1.33 -25.49 8.64
C LEU A 20 0.39 -25.22 9.82
N VAL A 21 -0.09 -23.99 9.94
CA VAL A 21 -1.04 -23.61 11.00
C VAL A 21 -2.35 -24.39 10.89
N ARG A 22 -2.89 -24.58 9.68
CA ARG A 22 -4.10 -25.40 9.46
C ARG A 22 -3.86 -26.85 9.89
N VAL A 23 -2.73 -27.44 9.52
CA VAL A 23 -2.37 -28.81 9.93
C VAL A 23 -2.24 -28.90 11.45
N SER A 24 -1.57 -27.92 12.09
CA SER A 24 -1.45 -27.87 13.56
C SER A 24 -2.81 -27.88 14.25
N TRP A 25 -3.76 -27.05 13.80
CA TRP A 25 -5.12 -27.03 14.36
C TRP A 25 -5.90 -28.32 14.06
N SER A 26 -5.71 -28.91 12.86
CA SER A 26 -6.46 -30.10 12.44
C SER A 26 -6.22 -31.32 13.34
N LEU A 27 -5.07 -31.40 14.02
CA LEU A 27 -4.78 -32.44 15.00
C LEU A 27 -5.68 -32.41 16.24
N PHE A 28 -6.41 -31.32 16.45
CA PHE A 28 -7.37 -31.16 17.55
C PHE A 28 -8.84 -31.15 17.08
N ALA A 29 -9.07 -31.32 15.77
CA ALA A 29 -10.40 -31.27 15.20
C ALA A 29 -11.13 -32.60 15.41
N CYS A 30 -12.14 -32.57 16.27
CA CYS A 30 -12.93 -33.75 16.63
C CYS A 30 -14.41 -33.50 16.36
N PHE A 31 -15.06 -34.46 15.71
CA PHE A 31 -16.45 -34.36 15.30
C PHE A 31 -17.32 -35.29 16.17
N PRO A 32 -18.42 -34.80 16.75
CA PRO A 32 -19.34 -35.65 17.49
C PRO A 32 -20.17 -36.52 16.54
N VAL A 33 -20.24 -37.82 16.83
CA VAL A 33 -21.02 -38.81 16.08
C VAL A 33 -21.98 -39.50 17.04
N ASP A 34 -23.21 -39.75 16.56
CA ASP A 34 -24.24 -40.49 17.30
C ASP A 34 -24.53 -39.89 18.69
N GLN A 35 -24.78 -38.58 18.79
CA GLN A 35 -25.09 -37.96 20.08
C GLN A 35 -26.50 -38.37 20.58
N PRO A 36 -26.64 -38.80 21.85
CA PRO A 36 -27.93 -39.18 22.40
C PRO A 36 -28.89 -37.98 22.45
N GLY A 37 -30.01 -38.08 21.73
CA GLY A 37 -31.01 -37.01 21.64
C GLY A 37 -30.89 -36.10 20.41
N GLU A 38 -29.84 -36.26 19.59
CA GLU A 38 -29.69 -35.59 18.30
C GLU A 38 -29.98 -36.56 17.15
N GLY A 39 -31.10 -36.35 16.45
CA GLY A 39 -31.43 -37.05 15.21
C GLY A 39 -32.79 -37.76 15.23
N PRO A 40 -33.37 -38.03 14.04
CA PRO A 40 -34.72 -38.60 13.92
C PRO A 40 -34.83 -40.07 14.34
N TYR A 41 -33.70 -40.77 14.53
CA TYR A 41 -33.68 -42.21 14.82
C TYR A 41 -32.72 -42.59 15.96
N PRO A 42 -33.03 -42.25 17.23
CA PRO A 42 -32.18 -42.56 18.39
C PRO A 42 -31.98 -44.07 18.62
N GLN A 43 -32.84 -44.93 18.05
CA GLN A 43 -32.74 -46.39 18.16
C GLN A 43 -31.61 -47.02 17.33
N TYR A 44 -31.02 -46.29 16.38
CA TYR A 44 -29.93 -46.80 15.52
C TYR A 44 -28.55 -46.24 15.91
N LEU A 45 -28.41 -45.68 17.12
CA LEU A 45 -27.13 -45.20 17.64
C LEU A 45 -26.19 -46.41 17.85
N VAL A 46 -25.21 -46.58 16.98
CA VAL A 46 -24.27 -47.72 17.05
C VAL A 46 -23.12 -47.40 17.99
N LYS A 47 -22.58 -46.17 17.95
CA LYS A 47 -21.36 -45.85 18.71
C LYS A 47 -21.24 -44.36 19.08
N PRO A 48 -21.97 -43.89 20.13
CA PRO A 48 -21.91 -42.49 20.58
C PRO A 48 -20.48 -42.09 20.97
N GLY A 49 -20.01 -40.96 20.47
CA GLY A 49 -18.71 -40.42 20.85
C GLY A 49 -18.19 -39.31 19.95
N VAL A 50 -17.02 -38.78 20.30
CA VAL A 50 -16.28 -37.82 19.47
C VAL A 50 -15.13 -38.52 18.76
N TYR A 51 -15.02 -38.31 17.46
CA TYR A 51 -14.06 -38.98 16.60
C TYR A 51 -13.13 -37.97 15.92
N PHE A 52 -11.91 -38.41 15.64
CA PHE A 52 -10.91 -37.57 15.02
C PHE A 52 -11.23 -37.33 13.53
N THR A 53 -11.29 -36.08 13.10
CA THR A 53 -11.79 -35.73 11.76
C THR A 53 -10.95 -36.26 10.60
N LEU A 54 -9.62 -36.36 10.78
CA LEU A 54 -8.72 -36.89 9.76
C LEU A 54 -8.71 -38.43 9.71
N ASP A 55 -9.05 -39.09 10.81
CA ASP A 55 -9.15 -40.55 10.90
C ASP A 55 -10.27 -40.94 11.87
N MET A 56 -11.46 -41.17 11.32
CA MET A 56 -12.67 -41.51 12.07
C MET A 56 -12.62 -42.92 12.70
N SER A 57 -11.57 -43.72 12.45
CA SER A 57 -11.36 -44.99 13.16
C SER A 57 -10.92 -44.77 14.62
N GLN A 58 -10.38 -43.59 14.94
CA GLN A 58 -9.86 -43.25 16.25
C GLN A 58 -10.83 -42.35 17.03
N GLN A 59 -11.05 -42.70 18.30
CA GLN A 59 -11.80 -41.83 19.22
C GLN A 59 -10.94 -40.66 19.69
N CYS A 60 -11.54 -39.48 19.73
CA CYS A 60 -10.87 -38.28 20.19
C CYS A 60 -10.51 -38.37 21.68
N TRP A 61 -9.36 -37.80 22.05
CA TRP A 61 -8.79 -37.84 23.41
C TRP A 61 -8.58 -39.22 24.05
N GLN A 62 -8.64 -40.30 23.28
CA GLN A 62 -8.39 -41.67 23.75
C GLN A 62 -7.30 -42.36 22.92
N GLY A 63 -6.65 -43.36 23.51
CA GLY A 63 -5.64 -44.20 22.86
C GLY A 63 -4.54 -43.39 22.16
N TRP A 64 -4.29 -43.71 20.89
CA TRP A 64 -3.25 -43.09 20.07
C TRP A 64 -3.51 -41.62 19.80
N HIS A 65 -4.76 -41.21 19.56
CA HIS A 65 -5.07 -39.81 19.24
C HIS A 65 -4.64 -38.87 20.37
N LYS A 66 -4.87 -39.23 21.64
CA LYS A 66 -4.41 -38.43 22.79
C LYS A 66 -2.89 -38.25 22.79
N LEU A 67 -2.14 -39.33 22.53
CA LEU A 67 -0.69 -39.28 22.50
C LEU A 67 -0.19 -38.37 21.38
N TRP A 68 -0.70 -38.51 20.15
CA TRP A 68 -0.29 -37.70 19.01
C TRP A 68 -0.72 -36.22 19.13
N ALA A 69 -1.94 -35.96 19.62
CA ALA A 69 -2.42 -34.61 19.85
C ALA A 69 -1.55 -33.87 20.90
N LEU A 70 -1.14 -34.55 21.97
CA LEU A 70 -0.28 -33.95 22.99
C LEU A 70 1.19 -33.86 22.56
N ALA A 71 1.74 -34.93 21.98
CA ALA A 71 3.16 -35.02 21.66
C ALA A 71 3.56 -34.26 20.38
N MET A 72 2.68 -34.22 19.36
CA MET A 72 2.93 -33.50 18.11
C MET A 72 2.05 -32.26 17.98
N GLY A 73 0.75 -32.38 18.29
CA GLY A 73 -0.20 -31.26 18.14
C GLY A 73 0.18 -30.04 18.97
N ILE A 74 0.44 -30.20 20.27
CA ILE A 74 0.77 -29.07 21.15
C ILE A 74 2.06 -28.37 20.68
N PRO A 75 3.18 -29.07 20.45
CA PRO A 75 4.39 -28.42 19.93
C PRO A 75 4.18 -27.71 18.60
N LEU A 76 3.43 -28.29 17.67
CA LEU A 76 3.15 -27.67 16.37
C LEU A 76 2.32 -26.38 16.51
N VAL A 77 1.32 -26.37 17.39
CA VAL A 77 0.54 -25.15 17.69
C VAL A 77 1.42 -24.11 18.38
N VAL A 78 2.22 -24.50 19.37
CA VAL A 78 3.10 -23.56 20.08
C VAL A 78 4.14 -22.95 19.13
N ILE A 79 4.79 -23.77 18.29
CA ILE A 79 5.84 -23.30 17.38
C ILE A 79 5.25 -22.44 16.25
N PHE A 80 4.20 -22.92 15.57
CA PHE A 80 3.68 -22.24 14.39
C PHE A 80 2.65 -21.16 14.75
N CYS A 81 1.66 -21.46 15.59
CA CYS A 81 0.60 -20.50 15.90
C CYS A 81 1.06 -19.35 16.81
N LEU A 82 1.94 -19.63 17.78
CA LEU A 82 2.44 -18.61 18.72
C LEU A 82 3.87 -18.18 18.38
N GLY A 83 4.76 -19.15 18.15
CA GLY A 83 6.19 -18.92 17.98
C GLY A 83 6.52 -18.10 16.73
N LEU A 84 5.83 -18.31 15.61
CA LEU A 84 6.12 -17.56 14.39
C LEU A 84 5.64 -16.10 14.48
N PRO A 85 4.38 -15.78 14.82
CA PRO A 85 3.95 -14.38 15.01
C PRO A 85 4.77 -13.65 16.10
N ALA A 86 5.02 -14.30 17.24
CA ALA A 86 5.81 -13.72 18.32
C ALA A 86 7.28 -13.55 17.91
N GLY A 87 7.87 -14.53 17.23
CA GLY A 87 9.24 -14.48 16.74
C GLY A 87 9.45 -13.33 15.75
N VAL A 88 8.49 -13.09 14.86
CA VAL A 88 8.50 -11.96 13.92
C VAL A 88 8.39 -10.63 14.67
N ALA A 89 7.45 -10.53 15.60
CA ALA A 89 7.29 -9.33 16.42
C ALA A 89 8.55 -9.03 17.24
N LEU A 90 9.13 -10.02 17.91
CA LEU A 90 10.33 -9.89 18.73
C LEU A 90 11.57 -9.57 17.90
N LEU A 91 11.76 -10.23 16.75
CA LEU A 91 12.86 -9.97 15.83
C LEU A 91 12.83 -8.51 15.35
N LEU A 92 11.66 -8.02 14.94
CA LEU A 92 11.49 -6.65 14.46
C LEU A 92 11.59 -5.63 15.60
N TRP A 93 11.07 -5.96 16.79
CA TRP A 93 11.16 -5.12 17.97
C TRP A 93 12.61 -4.95 18.45
N HIS A 94 13.36 -6.05 18.57
CA HIS A 94 14.75 -6.04 19.01
C HIS A 94 15.64 -5.29 18.00
N ASN A 95 15.42 -5.51 16.70
CA ASN A 95 16.21 -4.87 15.64
C ASN A 95 15.63 -3.54 15.15
N ARG A 96 14.67 -2.92 15.84
CA ARG A 96 14.02 -1.67 15.41
C ARG A 96 15.00 -0.54 15.07
N ARG A 97 16.09 -0.42 15.85
CA ARG A 97 17.15 0.58 15.65
C ARG A 97 18.14 0.22 14.53
N ARG A 98 18.16 -1.05 14.08
CA ARG A 98 19.06 -1.61 13.07
C ARG A 98 18.38 -1.82 11.71
N THR A 99 17.10 -1.49 11.58
CA THR A 99 16.30 -1.64 10.35
C THR A 99 16.87 -0.88 9.14
N HIS A 100 17.66 0.16 9.37
CA HIS A 100 18.33 0.96 8.33
C HIS A 100 19.60 0.31 7.77
N LEU A 101 20.16 -0.70 8.44
CA LEU A 101 21.41 -1.34 7.99
C LEU A 101 21.19 -2.18 6.72
N PRO A 102 22.05 -2.05 5.69
CA PRO A 102 21.88 -2.74 4.42
C PRO A 102 21.94 -4.27 4.55
N ALA A 103 22.76 -4.78 5.48
CA ALA A 103 22.83 -6.21 5.76
C ALA A 103 21.50 -6.75 6.30
N PHE A 104 20.90 -6.10 7.31
CA PHE A 104 19.60 -6.53 7.84
C PHE A 104 18.47 -6.42 6.79
N ARG A 105 18.51 -5.37 5.97
CA ARG A 105 17.55 -5.13 4.89
C ARG A 105 17.59 -6.18 3.79
N GLN A 106 18.74 -6.79 3.51
CA GLN A 106 18.84 -7.88 2.53
C GLN A 106 18.22 -9.19 3.03
N HIS A 107 18.24 -9.44 4.35
CA HIS A 107 17.80 -10.71 4.93
C HIS A 107 16.33 -10.66 5.37
N CYS A 108 15.94 -9.62 6.11
CA CYS A 108 14.61 -9.47 6.68
C CYS A 108 13.75 -8.45 5.90
N GLY A 109 14.26 -7.88 4.82
CA GLY A 109 13.61 -6.82 4.07
C GLY A 109 12.20 -7.18 3.58
N PHE A 110 11.94 -8.45 3.26
CA PHE A 110 10.62 -8.85 2.79
C PHE A 110 9.53 -8.70 3.86
N LEU A 111 9.87 -8.85 5.16
CA LEU A 111 8.89 -8.78 6.25
C LEU A 111 8.44 -7.35 6.56
N TYR A 112 9.32 -6.35 6.40
CA TYR A 112 9.01 -4.99 6.88
C TYR A 112 8.98 -3.93 5.79
N ARG A 113 9.58 -4.17 4.61
CA ARG A 113 9.67 -3.17 3.53
C ARG A 113 8.32 -2.78 2.95
N THR A 114 7.33 -3.65 3.13
CA THR A 114 5.95 -3.44 2.69
C THR A 114 5.21 -2.43 3.58
N PHE A 115 5.69 -2.20 4.80
CA PHE A 115 5.04 -1.39 5.82
C PHE A 115 5.73 -0.03 6.04
N ARG A 116 4.97 0.94 6.56
CA ARG A 116 5.45 2.28 6.91
C ARG A 116 6.42 2.23 8.09
N PRO A 117 7.40 3.16 8.15
CA PRO A 117 8.25 3.32 9.32
C PRO A 117 7.38 3.74 10.52
N GLY A 118 7.12 2.80 11.43
CA GLY A 118 6.20 2.97 12.56
C GLY A 118 5.29 1.75 12.78
N CYS A 119 4.89 1.07 11.71
CA CYS A 119 4.04 -0.12 11.74
C CYS A 119 4.84 -1.42 11.49
N PHE A 120 6.02 -1.55 12.09
CA PHE A 120 6.91 -2.69 11.82
C PHE A 120 6.35 -4.03 12.31
N CYS A 121 5.63 -4.05 13.43
CA CYS A 121 5.00 -5.28 13.95
C CYS A 121 3.74 -5.70 13.20
N TYR A 122 3.31 -4.98 12.15
CA TYR A 122 2.05 -5.28 11.48
C TYR A 122 2.06 -6.65 10.78
N GLU A 123 3.23 -7.13 10.36
CA GLU A 123 3.37 -8.50 9.84
C GLU A 123 2.93 -9.57 10.86
N ALA A 124 3.21 -9.34 12.15
CA ALA A 124 2.77 -10.25 13.21
C ALA A 124 1.24 -10.23 13.39
N VAL A 125 0.59 -9.09 13.13
CA VAL A 125 -0.88 -8.97 13.14
C VAL A 125 -1.50 -9.72 11.96
N VAL A 126 -0.88 -9.65 10.77
CA VAL A 126 -1.32 -10.42 9.60
C VAL A 126 -1.16 -11.92 9.87
N ALA A 127 -0.03 -12.32 10.46
CA ALA A 127 0.22 -13.71 10.85
C ALA A 127 -0.77 -14.21 11.91
N SER A 128 -1.05 -13.41 12.96
CA SER A 128 -2.04 -13.79 13.99
C SER A 128 -3.46 -13.89 13.43
N THR A 129 -3.84 -12.97 12.53
CA THR A 129 -5.13 -13.04 11.82
C THR A 129 -5.23 -14.34 11.03
N THR A 130 -4.16 -14.75 10.34
CA THR A 130 -4.10 -16.02 9.62
C THR A 130 -4.28 -17.21 10.55
N VAL A 131 -3.69 -17.17 11.74
CA VAL A 131 -3.87 -18.20 12.79
C VAL A 131 -5.32 -18.29 13.25
N CYS A 132 -5.97 -17.16 13.49
CA CYS A 132 -7.38 -17.13 13.87
C CYS A 132 -8.29 -17.69 12.75
N LEU A 133 -8.08 -17.27 11.50
CA LEU A 133 -8.85 -17.76 10.36
C LEU A 133 -8.69 -19.28 10.16
N ALA A 134 -7.46 -19.78 10.30
CA ALA A 134 -7.20 -21.22 10.21
C ALA A 134 -7.87 -21.99 11.35
N ALA A 135 -7.87 -21.47 12.59
CA ALA A 135 -8.57 -22.09 13.71
C ALA A 135 -10.08 -22.15 13.45
N ILE A 136 -10.71 -21.03 13.05
CA ILE A 136 -12.14 -20.96 12.76
C ILE A 136 -12.51 -21.97 11.65
N SER A 137 -11.73 -22.01 10.57
CA SER A 137 -11.95 -22.94 9.45
C SER A 137 -11.87 -24.40 9.87
N VAL A 138 -10.96 -24.75 10.79
CA VAL A 138 -10.79 -26.14 11.24
C VAL A 138 -11.87 -26.57 12.23
N PHE A 139 -12.27 -25.69 13.15
CA PHE A 139 -13.31 -25.97 14.14
C PHE A 139 -14.73 -25.75 13.62
N SER A 140 -14.89 -25.26 12.38
CA SER A 140 -16.20 -25.06 11.74
C SER A 140 -17.09 -26.32 11.80
N THR A 141 -16.51 -27.51 11.61
CA THR A 141 -17.25 -28.77 11.64
C THR A 141 -17.94 -29.05 12.98
N VAL A 142 -17.42 -28.48 14.07
CA VAL A 142 -17.94 -28.67 15.43
C VAL A 142 -18.93 -27.56 15.80
N ILE A 143 -18.60 -26.31 15.45
CA ILE A 143 -19.39 -25.14 15.85
C ILE A 143 -20.58 -24.94 14.89
N GLY A 144 -20.48 -25.44 13.65
CA GLY A 144 -21.49 -25.30 12.61
C GLY A 144 -21.24 -24.10 11.69
N PRO A 145 -21.78 -24.15 10.46
CA PRO A 145 -21.45 -23.19 9.39
C PRO A 145 -21.96 -21.77 9.66
N TYR A 146 -23.05 -21.62 10.42
CA TYR A 146 -23.58 -20.31 10.81
C TYR A 146 -22.56 -19.54 11.68
N TYR A 147 -22.11 -20.16 12.77
CA TYR A 147 -21.15 -19.55 13.68
C TYR A 147 -19.77 -19.37 13.04
N GLU A 148 -19.35 -20.26 12.14
CA GLU A 148 -18.16 -20.05 11.31
C GLU A 148 -18.22 -18.71 10.57
N CYS A 149 -19.32 -18.45 9.85
CA CYS A 149 -19.50 -17.21 9.10
C CYS A 149 -19.56 -15.98 10.03
N VAL A 150 -20.13 -16.11 11.24
CA VAL A 150 -20.16 -15.01 12.22
C VAL A 150 -18.73 -14.67 12.65
N LEU A 151 -17.95 -15.68 13.02
CA LEU A 151 -16.56 -15.50 13.46
C LEU A 151 -15.68 -14.93 12.35
N PHE A 152 -15.81 -15.40 11.10
CA PHE A 152 -15.12 -14.80 9.96
C PHE A 152 -15.50 -13.33 9.75
N THR A 153 -16.78 -13.00 9.84
CA THR A 153 -17.25 -11.62 9.72
C THR A 153 -16.62 -10.72 10.77
N VAL A 154 -16.54 -11.17 12.04
CA VAL A 154 -15.90 -10.42 13.13
C VAL A 154 -14.40 -10.23 12.86
N VAL A 155 -13.69 -11.28 12.45
CA VAL A 155 -12.25 -11.21 12.17
C VAL A 155 -11.96 -10.29 10.97
N PHE A 156 -12.72 -10.39 9.88
CA PHE A 156 -12.56 -9.50 8.73
C PHE A 156 -12.90 -8.05 9.06
N ALA A 157 -13.93 -7.80 9.87
CA ALA A 157 -14.29 -6.47 10.33
C ALA A 157 -13.17 -5.86 11.19
N ALA A 158 -12.66 -6.62 12.17
CA ALA A 158 -11.56 -6.19 13.03
C ALA A 158 -10.28 -5.91 12.21
N ALA A 159 -9.94 -6.80 11.27
CA ALA A 159 -8.79 -6.61 10.37
C ALA A 159 -8.96 -5.37 9.50
N LEU A 160 -10.16 -5.12 8.97
CA LEU A 160 -10.47 -3.93 8.16
C LEU A 160 -10.36 -2.64 8.97
N VAL A 161 -10.97 -2.59 10.16
CA VAL A 161 -10.88 -1.43 11.06
C VAL A 161 -9.42 -1.13 11.41
N LEU A 162 -8.64 -2.17 11.73
CA LEU A 162 -7.23 -2.02 12.05
C LEU A 162 -6.40 -1.52 10.87
N GLN A 163 -6.71 -1.96 9.65
CA GLN A 163 -6.08 -1.44 8.42
C GLN A 163 -6.40 0.04 8.18
N ILE A 164 -7.66 0.46 8.42
CA ILE A 164 -8.10 1.85 8.27
C ILE A 164 -7.41 2.75 9.30
N TRP A 165 -7.33 2.31 10.56
CA TRP A 165 -6.72 3.05 11.66
C TRP A 165 -5.20 3.17 11.52
N LEU A 166 -4.50 2.05 11.34
CA LEU A 166 -3.03 2.05 11.34
C LEU A 166 -2.41 2.46 10.00
N ARG A 167 -3.15 2.34 8.89
CA ARG A 167 -2.65 2.53 7.51
C ARG A 167 -1.22 1.97 7.32
N PRO A 168 -1.02 0.67 7.58
CA PRO A 168 0.30 0.10 7.81
C PRO A 168 1.15 0.03 6.54
N PHE A 169 0.54 0.02 5.35
CA PHE A 169 1.24 -0.16 4.08
C PHE A 169 1.94 1.12 3.60
N ALA A 170 3.20 0.99 3.16
CA ALA A 170 3.98 2.12 2.63
C ALA A 170 3.47 2.60 1.26
N PHE A 171 3.00 1.68 0.43
CA PHE A 171 2.52 1.99 -0.92
C PHE A 171 1.00 2.15 -0.94
N ASN A 172 0.50 3.30 -1.39
CA ASN A 172 -0.95 3.58 -1.45
C ASN A 172 -1.72 2.54 -2.28
N ARG A 173 -1.18 2.10 -3.42
CA ARG A 173 -1.84 1.08 -4.25
C ARG A 173 -2.05 -0.23 -3.51
N LEU A 174 -1.03 -0.69 -2.79
CA LEU A 174 -1.11 -1.91 -1.99
C LEU A 174 -2.08 -1.75 -0.82
N HIS A 175 -2.10 -0.58 -0.19
CA HIS A 175 -3.08 -0.26 0.86
C HIS A 175 -4.52 -0.38 0.36
N TYR A 176 -4.86 0.25 -0.77
CA TYR A 176 -6.22 0.18 -1.33
C TYR A 176 -6.59 -1.21 -1.81
N MET A 177 -5.64 -1.97 -2.38
CA MET A 177 -5.88 -3.38 -2.75
C MET A 177 -6.21 -4.24 -1.52
N GLN A 178 -5.44 -4.11 -0.44
CA GLN A 178 -5.70 -4.86 0.79
C GLN A 178 -7.01 -4.45 1.47
N LEU A 179 -7.31 -3.15 1.46
CA LEU A 179 -8.57 -2.62 1.99
C LEU A 179 -9.77 -3.16 1.20
N ALA A 180 -9.69 -3.14 -0.13
CA ALA A 180 -10.71 -3.70 -1.01
C ALA A 180 -10.86 -5.23 -0.81
N ALA A 181 -9.75 -5.95 -0.62
CA ALA A 181 -9.77 -7.40 -0.34
C ALA A 181 -10.50 -7.71 0.97
N SER A 182 -10.11 -7.02 2.04
CA SER A 182 -10.71 -7.22 3.37
C SER A 182 -12.19 -6.82 3.38
N GLY A 183 -12.54 -5.74 2.66
CA GLY A 183 -13.94 -5.33 2.48
C GLY A 183 -14.77 -6.33 1.67
N CYS A 184 -14.22 -6.87 0.58
CA CYS A 184 -14.88 -7.88 -0.24
C CYS A 184 -15.15 -9.16 0.56
N LEU A 185 -14.17 -9.62 1.34
CA LEU A 185 -14.31 -10.77 2.24
C LEU A 185 -15.34 -10.52 3.34
N LEU A 186 -15.35 -9.33 3.94
CA LEU A 186 -16.33 -8.93 4.94
C LEU A 186 -17.76 -8.97 4.37
N VAL A 187 -17.99 -8.35 3.22
CA VAL A 187 -19.31 -8.33 2.56
C VAL A 187 -19.73 -9.75 2.19
N THR A 188 -18.82 -10.55 1.62
CA THR A 188 -19.10 -11.94 1.24
C THR A 188 -19.50 -12.78 2.45
N SER A 189 -18.74 -12.71 3.54
CA SER A 189 -19.04 -13.41 4.80
C SER A 189 -20.37 -12.94 5.39
N PHE A 190 -20.66 -11.63 5.35
CA PHE A 190 -21.90 -11.07 5.88
C PHE A 190 -23.14 -11.50 5.10
N VAL A 191 -23.10 -11.49 3.75
CA VAL A 191 -24.23 -11.98 2.94
C VAL A 191 -24.36 -13.50 3.07
N THR A 192 -23.26 -14.24 3.25
CA THR A 192 -23.32 -15.69 3.47
C THR A 192 -24.09 -16.06 4.74
N LEU A 193 -24.03 -15.21 5.79
CA LEU A 193 -24.86 -15.39 6.99
C LEU A 193 -26.37 -15.37 6.70
N THR A 194 -26.82 -14.61 5.70
CA THR A 194 -28.25 -14.50 5.39
C THR A 194 -28.81 -15.75 4.70
N PHE A 195 -27.95 -16.65 4.22
CA PHE A 195 -28.37 -17.96 3.70
C PHE A 195 -28.70 -18.97 4.81
N PHE A 196 -28.14 -18.78 6.00
CA PHE A 196 -28.34 -19.69 7.12
C PHE A 196 -29.47 -19.19 8.01
N ASN A 197 -30.64 -19.83 7.91
CA ASN A 197 -31.73 -19.59 8.84
C ASN A 197 -31.51 -20.39 10.12
N MET A 198 -31.64 -19.74 11.27
CA MET A 198 -31.70 -20.41 12.57
C MET A 198 -33.01 -21.20 12.77
N ASP A 199 -34.04 -20.83 12.02
CA ASP A 199 -35.35 -21.48 12.03
C ASP A 199 -35.42 -22.51 10.92
N ARG A 200 -35.40 -23.79 11.30
CA ARG A 200 -35.32 -24.94 10.38
C ARG A 200 -36.58 -25.11 9.50
N ASP A 201 -37.67 -24.42 9.85
CA ASP A 201 -38.97 -24.51 9.17
C ASP A 201 -39.27 -23.34 8.23
N ARG A 202 -38.43 -22.29 8.21
CA ARG A 202 -38.54 -21.19 7.24
C ARG A 202 -37.48 -21.34 6.18
N ASP A 203 -37.84 -21.99 5.08
CA ASP A 203 -37.02 -21.96 3.88
C ASP A 203 -36.94 -20.52 3.34
N THR A 204 -35.73 -19.99 3.24
CA THR A 204 -35.46 -18.76 2.48
C THR A 204 -35.90 -18.99 1.04
N SER A 205 -36.66 -18.03 0.49
CA SER A 205 -37.19 -18.15 -0.87
C SER A 205 -36.07 -18.44 -1.88
N ALA A 206 -36.30 -19.38 -2.80
CA ALA A 206 -35.29 -19.77 -3.79
C ALA A 206 -34.76 -18.55 -4.58
N LEU A 207 -35.67 -17.63 -4.92
CA LEU A 207 -35.35 -16.34 -5.55
C LEU A 207 -34.34 -15.51 -4.74
N TYR A 208 -34.48 -15.45 -3.41
CA TYR A 208 -33.53 -14.73 -2.56
C TYR A 208 -32.13 -15.35 -2.63
N LYS A 209 -32.05 -16.68 -2.55
CA LYS A 209 -30.78 -17.42 -2.62
C LYS A 209 -30.08 -17.17 -3.96
N GLU A 210 -30.81 -17.23 -5.07
CA GLU A 210 -30.28 -16.99 -6.41
C GLU A 210 -29.79 -15.55 -6.59
N VAL A 211 -30.59 -14.56 -6.19
CA VAL A 211 -30.24 -13.14 -6.34
C VAL A 211 -29.03 -12.78 -5.49
N MET A 212 -29.03 -13.14 -4.20
CA MET A 212 -27.90 -12.83 -3.31
C MET A 212 -26.64 -13.62 -3.69
N GLY A 213 -26.78 -14.87 -4.12
CA GLY A 213 -25.67 -15.66 -4.65
C GLY A 213 -25.04 -15.01 -5.89
N GLY A 214 -25.88 -14.52 -6.81
CA GLY A 214 -25.45 -13.76 -7.98
C GLY A 214 -24.71 -12.46 -7.61
N ILE A 215 -25.21 -11.71 -6.62
CA ILE A 215 -24.56 -10.48 -6.12
C ILE A 215 -23.19 -10.80 -5.53
N ILE A 216 -23.06 -11.83 -4.69
CA ILE A 216 -21.78 -12.25 -4.11
C ILE A 216 -20.78 -12.61 -5.22
N LEU A 217 -21.21 -13.41 -6.19
CA LEU A 217 -20.36 -13.84 -7.30
C LEU A 217 -19.89 -12.63 -8.11
N ALA A 218 -20.78 -11.68 -8.41
CA ALA A 218 -20.45 -10.46 -9.13
C ALA A 218 -19.43 -9.60 -8.36
N ILE A 219 -19.62 -9.37 -7.06
CA ILE A 219 -18.71 -8.58 -6.23
C ILE A 219 -17.31 -9.21 -6.20
N ASN A 220 -17.21 -10.52 -5.97
CA ASN A 220 -15.93 -11.21 -5.95
C ASN A 220 -15.26 -11.22 -7.33
N ALA A 221 -16.03 -11.41 -8.41
CA ALA A 221 -15.51 -11.34 -9.78
C ALA A 221 -14.97 -9.95 -10.12
N VAL A 222 -15.71 -8.88 -9.79
CA VAL A 222 -15.26 -7.49 -9.98
C VAL A 222 -13.98 -7.22 -9.19
N PHE A 223 -13.89 -7.70 -7.94
CA PHE A 223 -12.68 -7.56 -7.13
C PHE A 223 -11.48 -8.29 -7.74
N VAL A 224 -11.67 -9.52 -8.25
CA VAL A 224 -10.61 -10.27 -8.96
C VAL A 224 -10.16 -9.54 -10.21
N VAL A 225 -11.09 -9.04 -11.03
CA VAL A 225 -10.78 -8.23 -12.22
C VAL A 225 -9.99 -6.98 -11.83
N TYR A 226 -10.41 -6.26 -10.79
CA TYR A 226 -9.68 -5.11 -10.26
C TYR A 226 -8.24 -5.47 -9.88
N CYS A 227 -8.03 -6.60 -9.18
CA CYS A 227 -6.70 -7.07 -8.81
C CYS A 227 -5.83 -7.40 -10.03
N VAL A 228 -6.38 -8.11 -11.01
CA VAL A 228 -5.67 -8.46 -12.25
C VAL A 228 -5.27 -7.20 -13.02
N VAL A 229 -6.18 -6.24 -13.18
CA VAL A 229 -5.89 -4.96 -13.85
C VAL A 229 -4.79 -4.20 -13.11
N CYS A 230 -4.86 -4.09 -11.78
CA CYS A 230 -3.81 -3.46 -10.98
C CYS A 230 -2.44 -4.13 -11.18
N VAL A 231 -2.39 -5.46 -11.16
CA VAL A 231 -1.14 -6.22 -11.36
C VAL A 231 -0.59 -6.04 -12.78
N VAL A 232 -1.44 -6.10 -13.81
CA VAL A 232 -1.03 -5.91 -15.21
C VAL A 232 -0.48 -4.50 -15.43
N LEU A 233 -1.16 -3.46 -14.92
CA LEU A 233 -0.67 -2.08 -15.03
C LEU A 233 0.68 -1.87 -14.31
N LEU A 234 0.89 -2.54 -13.17
CA LEU A 234 2.17 -2.51 -12.46
C LEU A 234 3.27 -3.24 -13.24
N ALA A 235 2.97 -4.41 -13.81
CA ALA A 235 3.89 -5.19 -14.62
C ALA A 235 4.30 -4.42 -15.89
N GLN A 236 3.35 -3.84 -16.61
CA GLN A 236 3.61 -3.01 -17.79
C GLN A 236 4.49 -1.80 -17.46
N GLY A 237 4.23 -1.11 -16.35
CA GLY A 237 5.06 0.01 -15.91
C GLY A 237 6.48 -0.42 -15.51
N ALA A 238 6.67 -1.64 -15.00
CA ALA A 238 8.00 -2.20 -14.72
C ALA A 238 8.74 -2.55 -16.02
N VAL A 239 8.08 -3.22 -16.96
CA VAL A 239 8.65 -3.59 -18.27
C VAL A 239 9.04 -2.36 -19.07
N ARG A 240 8.18 -1.34 -19.15
CA ARG A 240 8.50 -0.08 -19.84
C ARG A 240 9.72 0.61 -19.24
N ARG A 241 9.84 0.66 -17.92
CA ARG A 241 11.01 1.25 -17.23
C ARG A 241 12.29 0.43 -17.48
N LEU A 242 12.19 -0.89 -17.53
CA LEU A 242 13.33 -1.75 -17.85
C LEU A 242 13.77 -1.55 -19.30
N LEU A 243 12.83 -1.53 -20.24
CA LEU A 243 13.08 -1.30 -21.66
C LEU A 243 13.73 0.07 -21.90
N GLN A 244 13.23 1.13 -21.25
CA GLN A 244 13.84 2.47 -21.29
C GLN A 244 15.27 2.48 -20.75
N ARG A 245 15.56 1.73 -19.68
CA ARG A 245 16.93 1.62 -19.14
C ARG A 245 17.87 0.91 -20.09
N LEU A 246 17.41 -0.16 -20.74
CA LEU A 246 18.20 -0.87 -21.76
C LEU A 246 18.45 0.02 -22.97
N LEU A 247 17.42 0.68 -23.49
CA LEU A 247 17.55 1.61 -24.62
C LEU A 247 18.51 2.77 -24.30
N ASN A 248 18.42 3.36 -23.09
CA ASN A 248 19.33 4.41 -22.65
C ASN A 248 20.76 3.92 -22.42
N ALA A 249 20.95 2.66 -22.01
CA ALA A 249 22.29 2.07 -21.86
C ALA A 249 22.98 1.86 -23.21
N GLU A 250 22.24 1.38 -24.21
CA GLU A 250 22.73 1.24 -25.60
C GLU A 250 23.03 2.59 -26.24
N LEU A 251 22.15 3.59 -26.06
CA LEU A 251 22.40 4.97 -26.48
C LEU A 251 23.64 5.58 -25.80
N ALA A 252 23.83 5.34 -24.51
CA ALA A 252 25.00 5.81 -23.78
C ALA A 252 26.30 5.13 -24.24
N TRP A 253 26.23 3.86 -24.65
CA TRP A 253 27.36 3.16 -25.26
C TRP A 253 27.69 3.72 -26.66
N CYS A 254 26.67 3.94 -27.49
CA CYS A 254 26.84 4.54 -28.81
C CYS A 254 27.44 5.96 -28.73
N VAL A 255 26.97 6.79 -27.80
CA VAL A 255 27.51 8.16 -27.57
C VAL A 255 28.98 8.12 -27.11
N ARG A 256 29.43 7.05 -26.43
CA ARG A 256 30.83 6.88 -26.04
C ARG A 256 31.73 6.44 -27.20
N LEU A 257 31.19 5.82 -28.25
CA LEU A 257 31.92 5.50 -29.48
C LEU A 257 32.03 6.69 -30.44
N LEU A 258 31.24 7.76 -30.27
CA LEU A 258 31.37 8.95 -31.10
C LEU A 258 32.65 9.74 -30.79
N PRO A 259 33.41 10.16 -31.82
CA PRO A 259 34.60 11.00 -31.63
C PRO A 259 34.22 12.34 -30.98
N ARG A 260 35.08 12.83 -30.08
CA ARG A 260 34.84 14.02 -29.24
C ARG A 260 34.44 15.28 -30.03
N SER A 261 34.86 15.41 -31.29
CA SER A 261 34.53 16.51 -32.19
C SER A 261 33.05 16.56 -32.62
N LEU A 262 32.39 15.40 -32.71
CA LEU A 262 30.98 15.27 -33.09
C LEU A 262 30.03 15.43 -31.90
N VAL A 263 30.48 15.04 -30.69
CA VAL A 263 29.73 15.22 -29.44
C VAL A 263 29.55 16.71 -29.11
N THR A 264 30.48 17.57 -29.52
CA THR A 264 30.34 19.04 -29.43
C THR A 264 29.33 19.63 -30.41
N LEU A 265 29.08 18.99 -31.55
CA LEU A 265 28.06 19.42 -32.52
C LEU A 265 26.65 18.94 -32.15
N LEU A 266 26.53 17.81 -31.44
CA LEU A 266 25.26 17.29 -30.92
C LEU A 266 24.84 17.88 -29.56
N ARG A 267 25.66 18.74 -28.94
CA ARG A 267 25.18 19.62 -27.86
C ARG A 267 24.29 20.70 -28.47
N LEU A 268 23.03 20.35 -28.70
CA LEU A 268 21.97 21.36 -28.78
C LEU A 268 22.07 22.24 -27.51
N PRO A 269 21.92 23.57 -27.64
CA PRO A 269 21.98 24.47 -26.50
C PRO A 269 20.97 23.99 -25.47
N SER A 270 21.43 23.64 -24.27
CA SER A 270 20.50 23.34 -23.19
C SER A 270 19.71 24.62 -22.92
N SER A 271 18.47 24.68 -23.39
CA SER A 271 17.47 25.51 -22.74
C SER A 271 17.34 24.96 -21.32
N ARG A 272 18.04 25.60 -20.38
CA ARG A 272 17.86 25.35 -18.95
C ARG A 272 16.38 25.52 -18.65
N MET A 273 15.67 24.43 -18.36
CA MET A 273 14.43 24.52 -17.59
C MET A 273 14.81 24.91 -16.16
N PRO A 274 14.30 26.02 -15.61
CA PRO A 274 14.42 26.30 -14.19
C PRO A 274 13.60 25.24 -13.43
N SER A 275 14.29 24.40 -12.68
CA SER A 275 13.72 23.53 -11.68
C SER A 275 13.41 24.34 -10.42
N ASP A 276 12.31 25.07 -10.40
CA ASP A 276 11.75 25.66 -9.18
C ASP A 276 10.30 25.17 -9.02
N PRO A 277 9.97 24.39 -7.98
CA PRO A 277 8.66 23.76 -7.81
C PRO A 277 7.56 24.71 -7.28
N SER A 278 7.70 26.03 -7.40
CA SER A 278 6.79 27.00 -6.79
C SER A 278 5.95 27.88 -7.74
N VAL A 279 5.98 27.65 -9.06
CA VAL A 279 5.29 28.54 -10.03
C VAL A 279 4.04 27.88 -10.64
N PRO A 280 2.84 28.52 -10.58
CA PRO A 280 1.60 27.91 -11.04
C PRO A 280 1.52 27.76 -12.57
N PHE A 281 0.78 26.75 -13.01
CA PHE A 281 0.60 26.20 -14.36
C PHE A 281 0.23 27.17 -15.52
N GLY A 282 0.17 28.48 -15.30
CA GLY A 282 -0.30 29.47 -16.28
C GLY A 282 0.69 29.87 -17.38
N LEU A 283 2.01 29.75 -17.16
CA LEU A 283 3.01 30.25 -18.11
C LEU A 283 3.26 29.33 -19.33
N TYR A 284 2.88 28.05 -19.26
CA TYR A 284 3.09 27.12 -20.38
C TYR A 284 2.16 27.41 -21.58
N LYS A 285 1.02 28.07 -21.36
CA LYS A 285 0.08 28.43 -22.44
C LYS A 285 0.54 29.63 -23.27
N ALA A 286 1.25 30.58 -22.66
CA ALA A 286 1.79 31.75 -23.36
C ALA A 286 3.02 31.41 -24.22
N ALA A 287 3.87 30.49 -23.75
CA ALA A 287 5.02 30.00 -24.52
C ALA A 287 4.60 29.14 -25.72
N ALA A 288 3.51 28.38 -25.61
CA ALA A 288 2.94 27.62 -26.73
C ALA A 288 2.28 28.53 -27.78
N ALA A 289 1.66 29.65 -27.37
CA ALA A 289 1.08 30.63 -28.28
C ALA A 289 2.16 31.39 -29.08
N GLY A 290 3.26 31.79 -28.43
CA GLY A 290 4.38 32.46 -29.11
C GLY A 290 5.14 31.58 -30.10
N LEU A 291 5.06 30.26 -29.98
CA LEU A 291 5.65 29.33 -30.94
C LEU A 291 4.80 29.18 -32.21
N ALA A 292 3.46 29.21 -32.07
CA ALA A 292 2.54 29.17 -33.20
C ALA A 292 2.58 30.46 -34.03
N ASP A 293 2.76 31.62 -33.40
CA ASP A 293 2.91 32.90 -34.10
C ASP A 293 4.24 32.99 -34.88
N LEU A 294 5.29 32.31 -34.42
CA LEU A 294 6.58 32.25 -35.15
C LEU A 294 6.52 31.32 -36.37
N GLU A 295 5.75 30.22 -36.29
CA GLU A 295 5.54 29.31 -37.43
C GLU A 295 4.68 29.98 -38.53
N ALA A 296 3.74 30.84 -38.15
CA ALA A 296 2.94 31.63 -39.10
C ALA A 296 3.75 32.73 -39.83
N ASP A 297 4.72 33.38 -39.17
CA ASP A 297 5.57 34.43 -39.79
C ASP A 297 6.61 33.85 -40.78
N VAL A 298 7.01 32.58 -40.62
CA VAL A 298 7.92 31.89 -41.53
C VAL A 298 7.24 31.49 -42.84
N ASP A 299 5.99 31.03 -42.79
CA ASP A 299 5.21 30.68 -43.99
C ASP A 299 4.82 31.91 -44.83
N GLN A 300 4.63 33.06 -44.20
CA GLN A 300 4.33 34.32 -44.89
C GLN A 300 5.55 34.85 -45.69
N ARG A 301 6.76 34.68 -45.17
CA ARG A 301 8.00 35.05 -45.86
C ARG A 301 8.34 34.12 -47.02
N HIS A 302 8.00 32.84 -46.95
CA HIS A 302 8.17 31.90 -48.06
C HIS A 302 7.22 32.15 -49.24
N SER A 303 6.04 32.73 -48.98
CA SER A 303 5.10 33.11 -50.05
C SER A 303 5.45 34.45 -50.73
N ALA A 304 6.06 35.40 -50.00
CA ALA A 304 6.49 36.69 -50.57
C ALA A 304 7.72 36.57 -51.51
N GLY A 305 8.56 35.55 -51.35
CA GLY A 305 9.76 35.34 -52.17
C GLY A 305 9.50 34.81 -53.60
N LYS A 306 8.28 34.33 -53.91
CA LYS A 306 7.93 33.80 -55.24
C LYS A 306 7.40 34.87 -56.22
N ASN A 307 7.02 36.06 -55.76
CA ASN A 307 6.39 37.10 -56.59
C ASN A 307 7.33 38.23 -57.04
N VAL A 308 8.64 38.17 -56.77
CA VAL A 308 9.58 39.29 -57.05
C VAL A 308 10.55 38.99 -58.21
N ARG A 309 10.16 38.15 -59.18
CA ARG A 309 10.98 37.89 -60.40
C ARG A 309 10.33 38.21 -61.74
N GLN A 310 9.28 39.03 -61.77
CA GLN A 310 8.78 39.62 -63.01
C GLN A 310 8.41 41.08 -62.79
N GLN A 311 9.24 41.97 -63.32
CA GLN A 311 8.94 43.31 -63.89
C GLN A 311 10.05 44.33 -63.60
N LEU A 312 10.81 44.63 -64.65
CA LEU A 312 11.55 45.87 -64.93
C LEU A 312 10.99 46.38 -66.29
N PRO A 313 11.15 47.65 -66.74
CA PRO A 313 11.63 48.91 -66.14
C PRO A 313 10.71 50.12 -66.58
N PRO A 314 11.13 51.40 -66.86
CA PRO A 314 12.24 52.27 -66.42
C PRO A 314 11.83 53.73 -66.00
N HIS A 315 12.87 54.52 -65.62
CA HIS A 315 13.04 56.00 -65.66
C HIS A 315 12.60 56.91 -64.48
N GLY A 316 13.56 57.74 -64.02
CA GLY A 316 13.29 59.16 -63.70
C GLY A 316 13.74 59.74 -62.35
N GLN A 317 14.98 60.25 -62.28
CA GLN A 317 15.32 61.64 -61.87
C GLN A 317 15.31 62.09 -60.37
N GLN A 318 16.51 62.52 -59.90
CA GLN A 318 16.84 63.69 -59.01
C GLN A 318 16.25 63.75 -57.57
N SER A 319 16.82 64.35 -56.51
CA SER A 319 18.10 64.97 -56.13
C SER A 319 18.01 65.34 -54.62
N GLN A 320 19.16 65.66 -54.00
CA GLN A 320 19.37 66.43 -52.74
C GLN A 320 19.09 65.76 -51.37
N VAL A 321 20.07 65.52 -50.48
CA VAL A 321 21.01 66.39 -49.71
C VAL A 321 20.34 67.09 -48.50
N ARG A 322 20.73 66.71 -47.26
CA ARG A 322 21.40 67.56 -46.22
C ARG A 322 21.44 66.87 -44.85
N GLY A 323 22.57 67.04 -44.14
CA GLY A 323 22.96 66.37 -42.89
C GLY A 323 22.46 66.98 -41.55
N PRO A 324 23.12 66.61 -40.42
CA PRO A 324 22.60 66.65 -39.03
C PRO A 324 23.02 67.95 -38.28
N PRO A 325 22.61 68.22 -37.00
CA PRO A 325 23.45 67.84 -35.83
C PRO A 325 22.85 67.85 -34.37
N LYS A 326 23.65 67.31 -33.42
CA LYS A 326 24.10 67.84 -32.08
C LYS A 326 23.38 67.62 -30.73
N GLU A 327 24.27 67.40 -29.73
CA GLU A 327 24.17 67.27 -28.26
C GLU A 327 24.06 68.62 -27.47
N SER A 328 23.60 68.57 -26.20
CA SER A 328 24.16 69.27 -24.99
C SER A 328 23.29 68.98 -23.74
N LYS A 329 23.78 68.39 -22.62
CA LYS A 329 24.48 68.91 -21.40
C LYS A 329 23.64 69.57 -20.27
N ALA A 330 23.71 68.95 -19.08
CA ALA A 330 24.14 69.48 -17.74
C ALA A 330 23.19 70.14 -16.68
N GLY A 331 23.39 69.71 -15.41
CA GLY A 331 23.29 70.44 -14.11
C GLY A 331 22.10 70.10 -13.20
N SER A 332 22.09 70.08 -11.85
CA SER A 332 23.05 69.97 -10.72
C SER A 332 22.27 70.17 -9.36
N VAL A 333 22.28 69.19 -8.43
CA VAL A 333 22.54 69.12 -6.93
C VAL A 333 22.36 70.40 -6.03
N PRO A 334 22.21 70.42 -4.64
CA PRO A 334 22.31 69.39 -3.53
C PRO A 334 21.27 69.43 -2.35
N GLY A 335 21.42 68.50 -1.39
CA GLY A 335 21.08 68.72 0.05
C GLY A 335 21.05 67.48 0.98
N ASP A 336 22.23 67.08 1.51
CA ASP A 336 22.58 66.60 2.89
C ASP A 336 21.77 65.48 3.62
N SER A 337 22.33 64.27 3.86
CA SER A 337 23.21 63.76 4.97
C SER A 337 22.44 63.37 6.26
N VAL A 338 22.57 62.20 6.92
CA VAL A 338 23.71 61.66 7.70
C VAL A 338 23.44 60.20 8.19
N THR A 339 24.39 59.30 7.88
CA THR A 339 25.01 58.11 8.58
C THR A 339 24.28 57.05 9.44
N GLY A 340 24.72 55.79 9.26
CA GLY A 340 25.00 54.81 10.34
C GLY A 340 24.53 53.35 10.10
N SER A 341 25.22 52.52 9.32
CA SER A 341 26.18 51.45 9.73
C SER A 341 25.64 50.33 10.65
N GLY A 342 25.71 49.05 10.22
CA GLY A 342 25.71 47.90 11.16
C GLY A 342 25.15 46.53 10.72
N ARG A 343 25.84 45.83 9.81
CA ARG A 343 26.24 44.39 9.82
C ARG A 343 25.36 43.27 10.49
N PHE A 344 25.06 42.24 9.67
CA PHE A 344 25.15 40.77 9.88
C PHE A 344 24.35 40.02 10.99
N SER A 345 23.53 39.02 10.61
CA SER A 345 23.85 37.57 10.61
C SER A 345 22.65 36.65 10.85
N LEU A 346 22.74 35.47 10.23
CA LEU A 346 21.85 34.31 10.14
C LEU A 346 21.63 33.53 11.46
N SER A 347 20.48 32.84 11.55
CA SER A 347 20.22 31.48 12.09
C SER A 347 18.73 31.40 12.47
N GLY A 348 17.88 30.44 12.08
CA GLY A 348 18.10 29.02 11.84
C GLY A 348 17.38 28.21 12.94
N ARG A 349 16.38 27.40 12.53
CA ARG A 349 15.75 26.21 13.18
C ARG A 349 14.31 26.27 13.70
N GLU A 350 13.51 25.50 12.96
CA GLU A 350 12.42 24.56 13.29
C GLU A 350 12.17 24.21 14.77
N SER A 351 10.89 24.14 15.13
CA SER A 351 10.39 23.50 16.36
C SER A 351 9.17 22.63 16.05
N TRP A 352 9.24 21.37 16.49
CA TRP A 352 8.22 20.34 16.41
C TRP A 352 7.23 20.47 17.59
N TYR A 353 5.94 20.25 17.33
CA TYR A 353 4.91 20.14 18.36
C TYR A 353 4.85 18.70 18.92
N SER A 354 5.08 18.57 20.23
CA SER A 354 4.54 17.51 21.08
C SER A 354 3.84 18.19 22.26
N LEU A 355 2.56 17.89 22.46
CA LEU A 355 1.77 18.29 23.62
C LEU A 355 1.79 17.14 24.64
N ASP A 356 2.26 17.44 25.85
CA ASP A 356 2.06 16.63 27.06
C ASP A 356 0.86 17.17 27.89
N PRO A 357 0.25 16.37 28.77
CA PRO A 357 -1.04 16.63 29.42
C PRO A 357 -0.90 17.42 30.74
N PRO A 358 -2.00 17.96 31.31
CA PRO A 358 -1.92 18.79 32.49
C PRO A 358 -1.88 18.01 33.80
N ASP A 359 -1.15 18.62 34.72
CA ASP A 359 -0.70 18.14 36.00
C ASP A 359 -1.72 18.36 37.13
N SER A 360 -1.42 17.69 38.24
CA SER A 360 -2.15 17.65 39.52
C SER A 360 -1.77 18.78 40.49
N ARG A 361 -2.55 18.89 41.60
CA ARG A 361 -2.40 19.71 42.85
C ARG A 361 -3.20 21.03 42.84
N SER A 362 -3.89 21.47 43.89
CA SER A 362 -3.91 21.16 45.34
C SER A 362 -5.14 21.85 45.99
N GLY A 363 -5.67 21.29 47.09
CA GLY A 363 -6.78 21.86 47.91
C GLY A 363 -6.43 23.18 48.64
N PRO A 364 -7.32 23.73 49.51
CA PRO A 364 -7.73 23.05 50.76
C PRO A 364 -9.18 23.24 51.28
N SER A 365 -9.62 22.22 52.03
CA SER A 365 -10.38 22.19 53.32
C SER A 365 -11.40 23.27 53.71
N LEU A 366 -12.68 22.89 53.91
CA LEU A 366 -13.33 22.68 55.24
C LEU A 366 -14.87 22.60 55.19
N LYS A 367 -15.39 21.84 56.17
CA LYS A 367 -16.74 21.80 56.78
C LYS A 367 -17.74 20.77 56.25
N GLY A 368 -18.03 19.82 57.14
CA GLY A 368 -18.92 18.68 56.94
C GLY A 368 -20.40 18.94 57.14
N LYS A 369 -21.17 17.86 56.97
CA LYS A 369 -22.38 17.51 57.71
C LYS A 369 -22.80 16.09 57.30
N ASP A 370 -22.76 15.20 58.29
CA ASP A 370 -23.76 14.21 58.71
C ASP A 370 -24.55 13.42 57.64
N GLY A 371 -24.52 12.08 57.76
CA GLY A 371 -25.13 11.05 56.88
C GLY A 371 -26.66 10.90 57.00
N PRO A 372 -27.26 9.69 57.03
CA PRO A 372 -26.79 8.33 56.71
C PRO A 372 -27.63 7.67 55.56
N ALA A 373 -27.09 6.67 54.84
CA ALA A 373 -27.42 5.23 54.92
C ALA A 373 -28.92 4.86 54.83
N GLU A 374 -29.31 4.29 53.68
CA GLU A 374 -29.94 2.98 53.54
C GLU A 374 -29.36 2.26 52.32
#